data_AF-A0A3R7UW54-F1
#
_entry.id   AF-A0A3R7UW54-F1
#
_cell.length_a   1.000
_cell.length_b   1.000
_cell.length_c   1.000
_cell.angle_alpha   90.00
_cell.angle_beta   90.00
_cell.angle_gamma   90.00
#
_symmetry.space_group_name_H-M   'P 1'
#
loop_
_entity.id
_entity.type
_entity.pdbx_description
1 polymer ?
#
loop_
_entity_poly.entity_id
_entity_poly.type
_entity_poly.pdbx_seq_one_letter_code
_entity_poly.pdbx_strand_id
1 'polypeptide(L)' 'MRMMTELNQPAANEPMTAEMRLSLMIERHRAIDEELTDLQAYPWGDRLLIQRMKKEKLRLRDGIERLKDELIPDLDA' A
#
# COMPACT_ATOMS: atom_id res chain seq x y z
N MET A 1 19.57 24.01 8.51
CA MET A 1 18.16 23.93 8.04
C MET A 1 18.04 22.71 7.15
N ARG A 2 17.05 21.83 7.45
CA ARG A 2 16.74 20.51 6.87
C ARG A 2 17.82 19.42 6.97
N MET A 3 17.69 18.64 8.04
CA MET A 3 18.17 17.27 8.11
C MET A 3 17.46 16.46 7.02
N MET A 4 18.24 15.93 6.08
CA MET A 4 17.79 14.92 5.12
C MET A 4 17.61 13.63 5.92
N THR A 5 16.37 13.22 6.13
CA THR A 5 16.05 11.90 6.69
C THR A 5 16.57 10.85 5.73
N GLU A 6 17.69 10.23 6.09
CA GLU A 6 18.18 9.02 5.46
C GLU A 6 17.07 7.97 5.57
N LEU A 7 16.49 7.60 4.42
CA LEU A 7 15.62 6.44 4.32
C LEU A 7 16.53 5.22 4.52
N ASN A 8 16.64 4.79 5.78
CA ASN A 8 17.27 3.55 6.19
C ASN A 8 16.62 2.39 5.42
N GLN A 9 17.24 1.98 4.31
CA GLN A 9 16.87 0.75 3.61
C GLN A 9 17.48 -0.39 4.44
N PRO A 10 16.67 -1.21 5.14
CA PRO A 10 17.23 -2.32 5.90
C PRO A 10 17.95 -3.24 4.92
N ALA A 11 19.13 -3.71 5.33
CA ALA A 11 19.81 -4.77 4.63
C ALA A 11 18.83 -5.96 4.44
N ALA A 12 18.91 -6.64 3.30
CA ALA A 12 17.99 -7.72 2.90
C ALA A 12 17.89 -8.92 3.89
N ASN A 13 18.60 -8.87 5.02
CA ASN A 13 18.67 -9.89 6.06
C ASN A 13 18.13 -9.43 7.43
N GLU A 14 17.62 -8.20 7.55
CA GLU A 14 16.92 -7.72 8.75
C GLU A 14 15.42 -7.99 8.65
N PRO A 15 14.76 -8.47 9.73
CA PRO A 15 13.32 -8.66 9.72
C PRO A 15 12.63 -7.30 9.53
N MET A 16 11.92 -7.14 8.41
CA MET A 16 11.12 -5.92 8.17
C MET A 16 10.19 -5.64 9.36
N THR A 17 10.32 -4.45 9.95
CA THR A 17 9.44 -4.02 11.05
C THR A 17 8.00 -3.92 10.57
N ALA A 18 7.04 -4.00 11.49
CA ALA A 18 5.63 -3.83 11.16
C ALA A 18 5.34 -2.47 10.49
N GLU A 19 6.03 -1.40 10.92
CA GLU A 19 5.93 -0.06 10.33
C GLU A 19 6.43 -0.02 8.89
N MET A 20 7.53 -0.72 8.59
CA MET A 20 8.06 -0.84 7.24
C MET A 20 7.12 -1.61 6.32
N ARG A 21 6.55 -2.72 6.81
CA ARG A 21 5.53 -3.48 6.06
C ARG A 21 4.30 -2.61 5.79
N LEU A 22 3.84 -1.85 6.78
CA LEU A 22 2.73 -0.92 6.63
C LEU A 22 3.03 0.12 5.55
N SER A 23 4.21 0.74 5.58
CA SER A 23 4.63 1.71 4.56
C SER A 23 4.64 1.10 3.16
N LEU A 24 5.17 -0.12 3.01
CA LEU A 24 5.20 -0.83 1.72
C LEU A 24 3.79 -1.15 1.21
N MET A 25 2.88 -1.57 2.10
CA MET A 25 1.49 -1.85 1.74
C MET A 25 0.76 -0.59 1.30
N ILE A 26 0.97 0.54 1.98
CA ILE A 26 0.40 1.84 1.60
C ILE A 26 0.93 2.29 0.24
N GLU A 27 2.24 2.17 0.00
CA GLU A 27 2.86 2.53 -1.28
C GLU A 27 2.29 1.69 -2.42
N ARG A 28 2.22 0.37 -2.23
CA ARG A 28 1.62 -0.54 -3.21
C ARG A 28 0.15 -0.23 -3.45
N HIS A 29 -0.61 0.12 -2.42
CA HIS A 29 -2.00 0.52 -2.56
C HIS A 29 -2.14 1.79 -3.41
N ARG A 30 -1.25 2.78 -3.23
CA ARG A 30 -1.23 4.00 -4.06
C ARG A 30 -0.87 3.71 -5.52
N ALA A 31 0.15 2.89 -5.75
CA ALA A 31 0.54 2.51 -7.11
C ALA A 31 -0.61 1.83 -7.88
N ILE A 32 -1.39 0.96 -7.20
CA ILE A 32 -2.58 0.34 -7.80
C ILE A 32 -3.64 1.39 -8.15
N ASP A 33 -3.78 2.45 -7.36
CA ASP A 33 -4.74 3.53 -7.62
C ASP A 33 -4.37 4.37 -8.84
N GLU A 34 -3.08 4.64 -9.02
CA GLU A 34 -2.56 5.35 -10.20
C GLU A 34 -2.80 4.50 -11.46
N GLU A 35 -2.37 3.24 -11.44
CA GLU A 35 -2.56 2.33 -12.58
C GLU A 35 -4.05 2.08 -12.87
N LEU A 36 -4.91 2.02 -11.85
CA LEU A 36 -6.35 1.89 -12.03
C LEU A 36 -6.96 3.14 -12.68
N THR A 37 -6.46 4.32 -12.35
CA THR A 37 -6.88 5.60 -12.95
C THR A 37 -6.52 5.62 -14.43
N ASP A 38 -5.29 5.24 -14.76
CA ASP A 38 -4.81 5.15 -16.14
C ASP A 38 -5.63 4.14 -16.95
N LEU A 39 -5.90 2.96 -16.41
CA LEU A 39 -6.71 1.93 -17.09
C LEU A 39 -8.16 2.38 -17.30
N GLN A 40 -8.72 3.18 -16.41
CA GLN A 40 -10.08 3.70 -16.53
C GLN A 40 -10.19 4.87 -17.51
N ALA A 41 -9.09 5.55 -17.83
CA ALA A 41 -9.07 6.61 -18.82
C ALA A 41 -9.36 6.10 -20.24
N TYR A 42 -9.18 4.80 -20.50
CA TYR A 42 -9.40 4.19 -21.81
C TYR A 42 -10.75 3.45 -21.90
N PRO A 43 -11.65 3.81 -22.83
CA PRO A 43 -12.96 3.17 -23.00
C PRO A 43 -12.93 1.67 -23.31
N TRP A 44 -11.81 1.17 -23.86
CA TRP A 44 -11.59 -0.23 -24.20
C TRP A 44 -10.59 -0.93 -23.25
N GLY A 45 -10.34 -0.34 -22.08
CA GLY A 45 -9.45 -0.93 -21.08
C GLY A 45 -9.89 -2.34 -20.67
N ASP A 46 -8.92 -3.18 -20.28
CA ASP A 46 -9.17 -4.55 -19.85
C ASP A 46 -9.98 -4.55 -18.54
N ARG A 47 -11.29 -4.79 -18.68
CA ARG A 47 -12.24 -4.85 -17.57
C ARG A 47 -11.86 -5.93 -16.56
N LEU A 48 -11.27 -7.05 -16.98
CA LEU A 48 -10.83 -8.10 -16.08
C LEU A 48 -9.62 -7.65 -15.25
N LEU A 49 -8.67 -6.96 -15.87
CA LEU A 49 -7.52 -6.37 -15.18
C LEU A 49 -7.98 -5.36 -14.13
N ILE A 50 -8.87 -4.43 -14.50
CA ILE A 50 -9.48 -3.44 -13.60
C ILE A 50 -10.13 -4.13 -12.39
N GLN A 51 -10.88 -5.22 -12.60
CA GLN A 51 -11.52 -5.96 -11.50
C GLN A 51 -10.50 -6.64 -10.58
N ARG A 52 -9.43 -7.24 -11.14
CA ARG A 52 -8.35 -7.85 -10.36
C ARG A 52 -7.62 -6.81 -9.51
N MET A 53 -7.32 -5.65 -10.07
CA MET A 53 -6.68 -4.55 -9.37
C MET A 53 -7.53 -3.98 -8.25
N LYS A 54 -8.84 -3.78 -8.48
CA LYS A 54 -9.77 -3.37 -7.42
C LYS A 54 -9.82 -4.37 -6.27
N LYS A 55 -9.82 -5.67 -6.59
CA LYS A 55 -9.78 -6.73 -5.58
C LYS A 55 -8.47 -6.70 -4.79
N GLU A 56 -7.34 -6.53 -5.45
CA GLU A 56 -6.04 -6.42 -4.79
C GLU A 56 -5.94 -5.17 -3.91
N LYS A 57 -6.45 -4.03 -4.40
CA LYS A 57 -6.57 -2.78 -3.64
C LYS A 57 -7.35 -2.99 -2.35
N LEU A 58 -8.51 -3.65 -2.43
CA LEU A 58 -9.34 -3.97 -1.26
C LEU A 58 -8.56 -4.83 -0.25
N ARG A 59 -7.86 -5.87 -0.71
CA ARG A 59 -7.06 -6.74 0.16
C ARG A 59 -5.92 -5.98 0.85
N LEU A 60 -5.26 -5.07 0.13
CA LEU A 60 -4.22 -4.23 0.71
C LEU A 60 -4.79 -3.28 1.77
N ARG A 61 -5.94 -2.64 1.50
CA ARG A 61 -6.62 -1.78 2.47
C ARG A 61 -6.98 -2.55 3.75
N ASP A 62 -7.63 -3.70 3.61
CA ASP A 62 -8.04 -4.51 4.77
C ASP A 62 -6.81 -5.06 5.54
N GLY A 63 -5.67 -5.27 4.85
CA GLY A 63 -4.41 -5.64 5.50
C GLY A 63 -3.73 -4.45 6.20
N ILE A 64 -3.81 -3.26 5.62
CA ILE A 64 -3.32 -1.99 6.20
C ILE A 64 -4.09 -1.68 7.48
N GLU A 65 -5.42 -1.81 7.47
CA GLU A 65 -6.27 -1.59 8.66
C GLU A 65 -5.86 -2.55 9.79
N ARG A 66 -5.84 -3.86 9.53
CA ARG A 66 -5.39 -4.84 10.54
C ARG A 66 -4.00 -4.56 11.10
N LEU A 67 -3.04 -4.23 10.23
CA LEU A 67 -1.67 -3.96 10.68
C LEU A 67 -1.56 -2.63 11.45
N LYS A 68 -2.42 -1.64 11.13
CA LYS A 68 -2.54 -0.41 11.92
C LYS A 68 -3.15 -0.70 13.28
N ASP A 69 -4.18 -1.53 13.37
CA ASP A 69 -4.80 -1.92 14.65
C ASP A 69 -3.81 -2.66 15.55
N GLU A 70 -2.95 -3.52 14.96
CA GLU A 70 -1.86 -4.19 15.68
C GLU A 70 -0.79 -3.22 16.20
N LEU A 71 -0.51 -2.14 15.46
CA LEU A 71 0.52 -1.14 15.79
C LEU A 71 0.03 -0.03 16.73
N ILE A 72 -1.22 0.39 16.59
CA ILE A 72 -1.88 1.44 17.36
C ILE A 72 -3.26 0.89 17.72
N PRO A 73 -3.42 0.25 18.89
CA PRO A 73 -4.62 -0.51 19.25
C PRO A 73 -5.85 0.36 19.58
N ASP A 74 -6.00 1.55 18.98
CA ASP A 74 -7.05 2.50 19.38
C ASP A 74 -7.51 3.43 18.24
N LEU A 75 -7.88 2.87 17.08
CA LEU A 75 -8.37 3.68 15.94
C LEU A 75 -9.80 3.37 15.46
N ASP A 76 -10.46 2.29 15.88
CA ASP A 76 -11.84 1.98 15.48
C ASP A 76 -12.72 1.45 16.65
N ALA A 77 -13.12 2.34 17.56
CA ALA A 77 -14.28 2.18 18.47
C ALA A 77 -15.42 3.14 18.07
#